data_AF-A0A4S5BPS7-F1
#
_entry.id   AF-A0A4S5BPS7-F1
#
_cell.length_a   1.000
_cell.length_b   1.000
_cell.length_c   1.000
_cell.angle_alpha   90.00
_cell.angle_beta   90.00
_cell.angle_gamma   90.00
#
_symmetry.space_group_name_H-M   'P 1'
#
loop_
_entity.id
_entity.type
_entity.pdbx_description
1 polymer ?
#
loop_
_entity_poly.entity_id
_entity_poly.type
_entity_poly.pdbx_seq_one_letter_code
_entity_poly.pdbx_strand_id
1 'polypeptide(L)'
;MSQDYFEPTLFVKEHSRDPVDLQKTPFFCIVDGKPDYLTELPSNILEVQEARADGSVRMGNPYQVYAQTTRAPEPEYGDQTELLIDATSVQYAPLIATRDTAAAFGLTLIEPGQGIRIHGPTEDMAQAQFEYGLFAGHRSPYQGTGFHMLGQVCTDLEYHDFPHVFVSTDPHQPRVVSVGRFWKKLNTICLADLWLPRGFALYSPSRGDGMQADFLDLHGTRNAALACWPGLKQASIHTHTLLRVKGGYFHWFWNGLPSIHPPLT
;
A
#
# COMPACT_ATOMS: atom_id res chain seq x y z
N MET A 1 38.58 -9.06 3.82
CA MET A 1 38.50 -8.41 5.14
C MET A 1 37.03 -8.37 5.51
N SER A 2 36.61 -9.09 6.55
CA SER A 2 35.26 -8.94 7.09
C SER A 2 35.14 -7.54 7.68
N GLN A 3 34.03 -6.87 7.40
CA GLN A 3 33.80 -5.50 7.81
C GLN A 3 33.33 -5.51 9.27
N ASP A 4 34.15 -5.01 10.20
CA ASP A 4 33.85 -4.92 11.65
C ASP A 4 32.96 -3.71 12.00
N TYR A 5 32.00 -3.37 11.13
CA TYR A 5 31.04 -2.29 11.37
C TYR A 5 29.62 -2.80 11.18
N PHE A 6 28.69 -2.30 11.99
CA PHE A 6 27.26 -2.53 11.77
C PHE A 6 26.87 -1.97 10.41
N GLU A 7 26.16 -2.78 9.61
CA GLU A 7 25.55 -2.28 8.38
C GLU A 7 24.47 -1.24 8.73
N PRO A 8 24.37 -0.15 7.93
CA PRO A 8 23.34 0.84 8.15
C PRO A 8 21.95 0.21 8.05
N THR A 9 21.06 0.60 8.94
CA THR A 9 19.67 0.13 8.92
C THR A 9 19.00 0.53 7.62
N LEU A 10 18.56 -0.46 6.84
CA LEU A 10 17.77 -0.22 5.65
C LEU A 10 16.34 0.20 6.04
N PHE A 11 15.90 1.35 5.55
CA PHE A 11 14.49 1.76 5.61
C PHE A 11 13.80 1.39 4.30
N VAL A 12 14.14 2.12 3.23
CA VAL A 12 13.65 1.86 1.88
C VAL A 12 14.79 2.15 0.91
N LYS A 13 14.99 1.26 -0.05
CA LYS A 13 15.90 1.47 -1.18
C LYS A 13 15.15 1.24 -2.47
N GLU A 14 15.23 2.19 -3.37
CA GLU A 14 14.80 2.02 -4.75
C GLU A 14 15.94 1.41 -5.57
N HIS A 15 15.67 0.32 -6.28
CA HIS A 15 16.65 -0.37 -7.12
C HIS A 15 16.54 0.04 -8.58
N SER A 16 15.31 0.11 -9.09
CA SER A 16 15.04 0.57 -10.44
C SER A 16 13.69 1.26 -10.53
N ARG A 17 13.53 2.02 -11.61
CA ARG A 17 12.31 2.71 -11.96
C ARG A 17 12.21 2.73 -13.48
N ASP A 18 11.31 1.91 -13.98
CA ASP A 18 11.13 1.70 -15.41
C ASP A 18 9.86 2.45 -15.85
N PRO A 19 9.95 3.42 -16.79
CA PRO A 19 8.78 4.15 -17.26
C PRO A 19 7.73 3.21 -17.87
N VAL A 20 6.46 3.47 -17.57
CA VAL A 20 5.32 2.74 -18.12
C VAL A 20 4.42 3.74 -18.83
N ASP A 21 4.10 3.46 -20.09
CA ASP A 21 3.16 4.26 -20.89
C ASP A 21 1.83 3.52 -20.99
N LEU A 22 0.90 3.85 -20.10
CA LEU A 22 -0.41 3.19 -20.04
C LEU A 22 -1.30 3.52 -21.26
N GLN A 23 -0.93 4.47 -22.12
CA GLN A 23 -1.64 4.66 -23.40
C GLN A 23 -1.24 3.58 -24.42
N LYS A 24 0.00 3.09 -24.35
CA LYS A 24 0.52 2.05 -25.25
C LYS A 24 0.34 0.64 -24.70
N THR A 25 0.52 0.49 -23.40
CA THR A 25 0.46 -0.80 -22.69
C THR A 25 -0.51 -0.69 -21.50
N PRO A 26 -1.84 -0.63 -21.75
CA PRO A 26 -2.84 -0.40 -20.70
C PRO A 26 -3.13 -1.64 -19.86
N PHE A 27 -2.67 -2.83 -20.27
CA PHE A 27 -2.94 -4.06 -19.53
C PHE A 27 -1.75 -4.43 -18.66
N PHE A 28 -2.03 -4.86 -17.43
CA PHE A 28 -1.06 -5.41 -16.51
C PHE A 28 -1.31 -6.90 -16.29
N CYS A 29 -0.24 -7.69 -16.21
CA CYS A 29 -0.29 -9.07 -15.73
C CYS A 29 1.04 -9.45 -15.06
N ILE A 30 1.10 -10.67 -14.53
CA ILE A 30 2.33 -11.23 -13.98
C ILE A 30 2.80 -12.35 -14.91
N VAL A 31 3.98 -12.18 -15.49
CA VAL A 31 4.64 -13.15 -16.38
C VAL A 31 5.93 -13.62 -15.71
N ASP A 32 6.09 -14.94 -15.54
CA ASP A 32 7.25 -15.55 -14.89
C ASP A 32 7.60 -14.94 -13.52
N GLY A 33 6.56 -14.56 -12.75
CA GLY A 33 6.69 -13.97 -11.42
C GLY A 33 7.13 -12.50 -11.41
N LYS A 34 7.08 -11.81 -12.56
CA LYS A 34 7.42 -10.38 -12.69
C LYS A 34 6.25 -9.58 -13.25
N PRO A 35 6.12 -8.29 -12.89
CA PRO A 35 5.16 -7.41 -13.52
C PRO A 35 5.45 -7.23 -15.01
N ASP A 36 4.42 -7.23 -15.83
CA ASP A 36 4.52 -6.91 -17.25
C ASP A 36 3.35 -6.02 -17.70
N TYR A 37 3.59 -5.18 -18.70
CA TYR A 37 2.65 -4.23 -19.27
C TYR A 37 2.50 -4.46 -20.77
N LEU A 38 1.28 -4.72 -21.22
CA LEU A 38 1.00 -5.20 -22.57
C LEU A 38 -0.04 -4.33 -23.27
N THR A 39 0.05 -4.28 -24.60
CA THR A 39 -0.95 -3.63 -25.44
C THR A 39 -2.27 -4.40 -25.45
N GLU A 40 -2.19 -5.73 -25.38
CA GLU A 40 -3.32 -6.66 -25.29
C GLU A 40 -2.93 -7.83 -24.38
N LEU A 41 -3.90 -8.41 -23.68
CA LEU A 41 -3.65 -9.60 -22.87
C LEU A 41 -3.49 -10.85 -23.77
N PRO A 42 -2.50 -11.71 -23.50
CA PRO A 42 -2.37 -12.99 -24.19
C PRO A 42 -3.63 -13.85 -24.00
N SER A 43 -3.94 -14.73 -24.96
CA SER A 43 -5.16 -15.54 -24.94
C SER A 43 -5.27 -16.52 -23.76
N ASN A 44 -4.13 -16.85 -23.12
CA ASN A 44 -4.06 -17.68 -21.93
C ASN A 44 -4.15 -16.90 -20.62
N ILE A 45 -4.30 -15.56 -20.68
CA ILE A 45 -4.46 -14.70 -19.51
C ILE A 45 -5.92 -14.25 -19.43
N LEU A 46 -6.55 -14.51 -18.28
CA LEU A 46 -7.92 -14.09 -18.02
C LEU A 46 -7.95 -12.62 -17.58
N GLU A 47 -8.66 -11.77 -18.32
CA GLU A 47 -8.93 -10.41 -17.88
C GLU A 47 -9.90 -10.41 -16.69
N VAL A 48 -9.46 -9.85 -15.56
CA VAL A 48 -10.32 -9.57 -14.42
C VAL A 48 -10.85 -8.15 -14.48
N GLN A 49 -12.06 -7.97 -13.98
CA GLN A 49 -12.70 -6.67 -13.87
C GLN A 49 -12.35 -6.03 -12.51
N GLU A 50 -12.30 -4.71 -12.48
CA GLU A 50 -12.12 -3.96 -11.24
C GLU A 50 -13.19 -4.34 -10.20
N ALA A 51 -12.75 -4.57 -8.96
CA ALA A 51 -13.63 -4.82 -7.85
C ALA A 51 -14.50 -3.59 -7.55
N ARG A 52 -15.81 -3.81 -7.40
CA ARG A 52 -16.73 -2.75 -6.99
C ARG A 52 -16.59 -2.49 -5.50
N ALA A 53 -16.35 -1.24 -5.13
CA ALA A 53 -16.33 -0.84 -3.73
C ALA A 53 -17.77 -0.81 -3.17
N ASP A 54 -18.03 -1.62 -2.14
CA ASP A 54 -19.29 -1.61 -1.39
C ASP A 54 -19.07 -0.98 -0.01
N GLY A 55 -19.58 0.24 0.18
CA GLY A 55 -19.45 0.99 1.43
C GLY A 55 -20.17 0.38 2.63
N SER A 56 -21.01 -0.65 2.44
CA SER A 56 -21.65 -1.37 3.55
C SER A 56 -20.74 -2.42 4.20
N VAL A 57 -19.70 -2.86 3.47
CA VAL A 57 -18.76 -3.89 3.95
C VAL A 57 -17.81 -3.29 4.98
N ARG A 58 -17.87 -3.84 6.20
CA ARG A 58 -16.95 -3.52 7.29
C ARG A 58 -16.04 -4.71 7.54
N MET A 59 -14.76 -4.56 7.22
CA MET A 59 -13.75 -5.60 7.38
C MET A 59 -12.50 -5.02 8.04
N GLY A 60 -11.81 -5.84 8.84
CA GLY A 60 -10.69 -5.41 9.66
C GLY A 60 -11.10 -4.97 11.06
N ASN A 61 -10.15 -4.46 11.84
CA ASN A 61 -10.40 -4.02 13.21
C ASN A 61 -10.95 -2.59 13.19
N PRO A 62 -12.13 -2.34 13.79
CA PRO A 62 -12.75 -1.02 13.80
C PRO A 62 -12.19 -0.13 14.91
N TYR A 63 -12.07 1.17 14.61
CA TYR A 63 -11.64 2.22 15.52
C TYR A 63 -12.52 3.46 15.35
N GLN A 64 -12.87 4.11 16.46
CA GLN A 64 -13.56 5.39 16.46
C GLN A 64 -12.55 6.53 16.29
N VAL A 65 -12.88 7.48 15.43
CA VAL A 65 -12.11 8.70 15.14
C VAL A 65 -12.90 9.88 15.69
N TYR A 66 -12.52 10.39 16.86
CA TYR A 66 -13.29 11.45 17.52
C TYR A 66 -12.99 12.85 16.96
N ALA A 67 -11.86 13.02 16.28
CA ALA A 67 -11.48 14.25 15.60
C ALA A 67 -10.46 13.98 14.49
N GLN A 68 -10.34 14.93 13.56
CA GLN A 68 -9.35 14.90 12.50
C GLN A 68 -8.84 16.32 12.21
N THR A 69 -7.56 16.44 11.86
CA THR A 69 -6.95 17.72 11.47
C THR A 69 -6.21 17.57 10.16
N THR A 70 -6.60 18.34 9.15
CA THR A 70 -5.92 18.35 7.85
C THR A 70 -4.95 19.54 7.76
N ARG A 71 -3.74 19.28 7.28
CA ARG A 71 -2.71 20.28 6.99
C ARG A 71 -2.22 20.10 5.55
N ALA A 72 -1.86 21.20 4.92
CA ALA A 72 -1.21 21.22 3.60
C ALA A 72 0.19 21.82 3.77
N PRO A 73 1.17 21.04 4.27
CA PRO A 73 2.47 21.58 4.65
C PRO A 73 3.24 22.16 3.46
N GLU A 74 3.21 21.50 2.29
CA GLU A 74 3.64 22.03 1.00
C GLU A 74 2.91 21.26 -0.13
N PRO A 75 2.60 21.89 -1.29
CA PRO A 75 1.83 21.25 -2.36
C PRO A 75 2.47 19.97 -2.92
N GLU A 76 3.80 19.85 -2.85
CA GLU A 76 4.55 18.72 -3.40
C GLU A 76 4.47 17.43 -2.56
N TYR A 77 4.12 17.53 -1.27
CA TYR A 77 3.97 16.37 -0.38
C TYR A 77 2.52 15.94 -0.18
N GLY A 78 1.58 16.70 -0.75
CA GLY A 78 0.15 16.44 -0.63
C GLY A 78 -0.44 16.86 0.71
N ASP A 79 -1.76 16.65 0.83
CA ASP A 79 -2.50 16.90 2.06
C ASP A 79 -2.19 15.85 3.13
N GLN A 80 -2.27 16.22 4.41
CA GLN A 80 -2.01 15.33 5.53
C GLN A 80 -3.12 15.47 6.57
N THR A 81 -3.87 14.40 6.80
CA THR A 81 -4.91 14.31 7.83
C THR A 81 -4.44 13.45 8.98
N GLU A 82 -4.28 14.07 10.15
CA GLU A 82 -4.11 13.38 11.41
C GLU A 82 -5.48 12.89 11.91
N LEU A 83 -5.60 11.59 12.17
CA LEU A 83 -6.79 10.94 12.73
C LEU A 83 -6.59 10.76 14.25
N LEU A 84 -7.43 11.39 15.05
CA LEU A 84 -7.43 11.19 16.50
C LEU A 84 -8.35 10.02 16.84
N ILE A 85 -7.72 8.89 17.17
CA ILE A 85 -8.40 7.61 17.44
C ILE A 85 -8.60 7.43 18.95
N ASP A 86 -9.80 6.98 19.34
CA ASP A 86 -10.14 6.62 20.72
C ASP A 86 -9.57 5.22 21.09
N ALA A 87 -8.24 5.15 21.21
CA ALA A 87 -7.51 3.95 21.62
C ALA A 87 -6.13 4.31 22.18
N THR A 88 -5.49 3.36 22.88
CA THR A 88 -4.08 3.48 23.30
C THR A 88 -3.10 2.92 22.27
N SER A 89 -3.58 2.05 21.38
CA SER A 89 -2.83 1.42 20.30
C SER A 89 -3.78 0.97 19.20
N VAL A 90 -3.27 0.80 17.98
CA VAL A 90 -4.06 0.43 16.81
C VAL A 90 -3.57 -0.91 16.27
N GLN A 91 -4.39 -1.94 16.36
CA GLN A 91 -4.08 -3.27 15.87
C GLN A 91 -4.73 -3.50 14.50
N TYR A 92 -3.93 -3.86 13.51
CA TYR A 92 -4.39 -4.25 12.18
C TYR A 92 -4.86 -5.71 12.22
N ALA A 93 -5.98 -6.01 11.56
CA ALA A 93 -6.42 -7.39 11.39
C ALA A 93 -5.55 -8.09 10.34
N PRO A 94 -4.91 -9.24 10.64
CA PRO A 94 -4.19 -10.01 9.63
C PRO A 94 -5.18 -10.76 8.74
N LEU A 95 -5.25 -10.41 7.46
CA LEU A 95 -6.16 -11.02 6.50
C LEU A 95 -5.41 -11.59 5.31
N ILE A 96 -5.80 -12.77 4.84
CA ILE A 96 -5.32 -13.28 3.55
C ILE A 96 -5.88 -12.40 2.44
N ALA A 97 -5.07 -12.05 1.44
CA ALA A 97 -5.55 -11.41 0.23
C ALA A 97 -6.38 -12.40 -0.60
N THR A 98 -7.70 -12.18 -0.62
CA THR A 98 -8.71 -12.87 -1.42
C THR A 98 -9.45 -11.82 -2.23
N ARG A 99 -10.30 -12.24 -3.17
CA ARG A 99 -11.13 -11.29 -3.93
C ARG A 99 -12.02 -10.46 -3.00
N ASP A 100 -12.64 -11.10 -2.01
CA ASP A 100 -13.56 -10.44 -1.08
C ASP A 100 -12.82 -9.49 -0.12
N THR A 101 -11.69 -9.94 0.44
CA THR A 101 -10.89 -9.11 1.36
C THR A 101 -10.24 -7.94 0.64
N ALA A 102 -9.76 -8.11 -0.60
CA ALA A 102 -9.27 -6.99 -1.41
C ALA A 102 -10.38 -5.99 -1.74
N ALA A 103 -11.54 -6.48 -2.20
CA ALA A 103 -12.68 -5.63 -2.56
C ALA A 103 -13.25 -4.85 -1.36
N ALA A 104 -13.17 -5.41 -0.15
CA ALA A 104 -13.54 -4.73 1.09
C ALA A 104 -12.72 -3.46 1.38
N PHE A 105 -11.58 -3.29 0.71
CA PHE A 105 -10.76 -2.07 0.73
C PHE A 105 -10.59 -1.47 -0.67
N GLY A 106 -11.53 -1.79 -1.58
CA GLY A 106 -11.57 -1.29 -2.96
C GLY A 106 -10.29 -1.57 -3.76
N LEU A 107 -9.68 -2.72 -3.51
CA LEU A 107 -8.59 -3.29 -4.29
C LEU A 107 -9.11 -4.46 -5.11
N THR A 108 -8.45 -4.74 -6.23
CA THR A 108 -8.71 -5.92 -7.06
C THR A 108 -7.55 -6.90 -6.92
N LEU A 109 -7.83 -8.15 -6.53
CA LEU A 109 -6.83 -9.21 -6.51
C LEU A 109 -6.58 -9.71 -7.94
N ILE A 110 -5.32 -9.84 -8.31
CA ILE A 110 -4.85 -10.42 -9.57
C ILE A 110 -4.05 -11.67 -9.24
N GLU A 111 -4.59 -12.82 -9.63
CA GLU A 111 -4.01 -14.14 -9.40
C GLU A 111 -3.11 -14.57 -10.58
N PRO A 112 -2.26 -15.59 -10.41
CA PRO A 112 -1.51 -16.16 -11.53
C PRO A 112 -2.42 -16.57 -12.70
N GLY A 113 -2.03 -16.20 -13.92
CA GLY A 113 -2.84 -16.41 -15.11
C GLY A 113 -3.94 -15.36 -15.33
N GLN A 114 -3.97 -14.30 -14.53
CA GLN A 114 -4.88 -13.17 -14.69
C GLN A 114 -4.15 -11.89 -15.09
N GLY A 115 -4.89 -10.98 -15.70
CA GLY A 115 -4.47 -9.63 -16.01
C GLY A 115 -5.61 -8.65 -15.81
N ILE A 116 -5.29 -7.37 -15.76
CA ILE A 116 -6.28 -6.29 -15.61
C ILE A 116 -5.98 -5.17 -16.57
N ARG A 117 -7.01 -4.48 -17.06
CA ARG A 117 -6.85 -3.20 -17.71
C ARG A 117 -6.70 -2.11 -16.65
N ILE A 118 -5.61 -1.35 -16.71
CA ILE A 118 -5.40 -0.22 -15.80
C ILE A 118 -6.16 0.98 -16.33
N HIS A 119 -7.02 1.54 -15.48
CA HIS A 119 -7.73 2.79 -15.71
C HIS A 119 -7.13 3.93 -14.87
N GLY A 120 -7.25 5.17 -15.36
CA GLY A 120 -6.78 6.38 -14.68
C GLY A 120 -5.80 7.21 -15.52
N PRO A 121 -5.08 8.17 -14.90
CA PRO A 121 -4.02 8.91 -15.55
C PRO A 121 -2.98 7.97 -16.15
N THR A 122 -2.54 8.28 -17.37
CA THR A 122 -1.59 7.44 -18.13
C THR A 122 -0.19 8.03 -18.19
N GLU A 123 -0.03 9.28 -17.78
CA GLU A 123 1.21 10.04 -17.89
C GLU A 123 2.10 9.85 -16.66
N ASP A 124 3.41 9.89 -16.87
CA ASP A 124 4.42 9.84 -15.79
C ASP A 124 4.27 8.60 -14.87
N MET A 125 3.82 7.46 -15.40
CA MET A 125 3.76 6.22 -14.65
C MET A 125 5.10 5.48 -14.72
N ALA A 126 5.45 4.76 -13.65
CA ALA A 126 6.63 3.92 -13.61
C ALA A 126 6.41 2.68 -12.75
N GLN A 127 6.99 1.57 -13.21
CA GLN A 127 7.18 0.37 -12.41
C GLN A 127 8.46 0.55 -11.60
N ALA A 128 8.32 0.72 -10.29
CA ALA A 128 9.44 0.83 -9.38
C ALA A 128 9.72 -0.51 -8.67
N GLN A 129 11.00 -0.77 -8.42
CA GLN A 129 11.48 -1.86 -7.58
C GLN A 129 11.99 -1.29 -6.26
N PHE A 130 11.36 -1.71 -5.16
CA PHE A 130 11.73 -1.27 -3.82
C PHE A 130 12.19 -2.45 -2.98
N GLU A 131 13.15 -2.18 -2.12
CA GLU A 131 13.54 -3.03 -1.01
C GLU A 131 13.22 -2.31 0.30
N TYR A 132 12.29 -2.86 1.06
CA TYR A 132 11.88 -2.32 2.36
C TYR A 132 12.57 -3.10 3.45
N GLY A 133 13.33 -2.42 4.31
CA GLY A 133 13.99 -3.03 5.46
C GLY A 133 13.07 -3.07 6.68
N LEU A 134 13.41 -3.92 7.64
CA LEU A 134 12.63 -4.21 8.85
C LEU A 134 12.09 -2.97 9.59
N PHE A 135 12.87 -1.88 9.59
CA PHE A 135 12.57 -0.67 10.34
C PHE A 135 11.90 0.42 9.47
N ALA A 136 11.45 0.11 8.25
CA ALA A 136 10.82 1.08 7.35
C ALA A 136 9.68 1.86 8.01
N GLY A 137 8.83 1.19 8.80
CA GLY A 137 7.70 1.78 9.52
C GLY A 137 8.08 2.67 10.70
N HIS A 138 9.33 2.63 11.17
CA HIS A 138 9.80 3.45 12.30
C HIS A 138 10.19 4.87 11.91
N ARG A 139 9.89 5.29 10.67
CA ARG A 139 10.06 6.67 10.22
C ARG A 139 8.72 7.24 9.80
N SER A 140 8.24 8.25 10.52
CA SER A 140 7.08 9.06 10.12
C SER A 140 7.53 10.43 9.63
N PRO A 141 7.23 10.82 8.39
CA PRO A 141 7.51 12.17 7.91
C PRO A 141 6.59 13.22 8.55
N TYR A 142 5.48 12.81 9.18
CA TYR A 142 4.43 13.72 9.68
C TYR A 142 4.66 14.20 11.12
N GLN A 143 5.38 13.43 11.93
CA GLN A 143 5.59 13.71 13.36
C GLN A 143 6.76 14.66 13.65
N GLY A 144 7.39 15.22 12.62
CA GLY A 144 8.46 16.21 12.78
C GLY A 144 9.73 15.67 13.44
N THR A 145 9.97 14.36 13.40
CA THR A 145 11.14 13.73 14.04
C THR A 145 12.41 13.79 13.18
N GLY A 146 12.35 14.41 12.00
CA GLY A 146 13.50 14.55 11.10
C GLY A 146 14.06 13.20 10.65
N PHE A 147 15.32 12.93 11.01
CA PHE A 147 16.02 11.68 10.70
C PHE A 147 16.08 10.70 11.88
N HIS A 148 15.33 10.95 12.95
CA HIS A 148 15.27 10.07 14.11
C HIS A 148 14.24 8.95 13.92
N MET A 149 14.62 7.73 14.31
CA MET A 149 13.69 6.61 14.40
C MET A 149 12.69 6.84 15.54
N LEU A 150 11.44 6.46 15.27
CA LEU A 150 10.40 6.39 16.28
C LEU A 150 10.55 5.10 17.10
N GLY A 151 10.26 5.18 18.39
CA GLY A 151 10.17 4.00 19.26
C GLY A 151 8.99 3.08 18.92
N GLN A 152 8.10 3.51 18.02
CA GLN A 152 6.89 2.79 17.61
C GLN A 152 6.63 3.00 16.12
N VAL A 153 5.94 2.04 15.51
CA VAL A 153 5.36 2.21 14.17
C VAL A 153 4.03 2.94 14.32
N CYS A 154 3.77 3.89 13.43
CA CYS A 154 2.53 4.65 13.39
C CYS A 154 1.67 4.19 12.20
N THR A 155 0.38 4.54 12.23
CA THR A 155 -0.45 4.38 11.02
C THR A 155 -0.04 5.43 10.00
N ASP A 156 0.19 4.98 8.78
CA ASP A 156 0.56 5.78 7.62
C ASP A 156 -0.11 5.15 6.40
N LEU A 157 -1.20 5.78 5.93
CA LEU A 157 -1.97 5.32 4.79
C LEU A 157 -2.16 6.46 3.79
N GLU A 158 -2.21 6.13 2.52
CA GLU A 158 -2.30 7.05 1.39
C GLU A 158 -3.63 6.90 0.64
N TYR A 159 -4.06 8.03 0.10
CA TYR A 159 -5.14 8.18 -0.87
C TYR A 159 -4.64 9.11 -1.98
N HIS A 160 -4.80 8.74 -3.25
CA HIS A 160 -4.26 9.50 -4.38
C HIS A 160 -5.02 9.25 -5.69
N ASP A 161 -4.74 10.10 -6.67
CA ASP A 161 -5.47 10.21 -7.94
C ASP A 161 -4.84 9.46 -9.13
N PHE A 162 -4.12 8.39 -8.84
CA PHE A 162 -3.47 7.57 -9.87
C PHE A 162 -3.51 6.09 -9.46
N PRO A 163 -3.38 5.15 -10.40
CA PRO A 163 -3.46 3.73 -10.05
C PRO A 163 -2.18 3.23 -9.38
N HIS A 164 -2.32 2.28 -8.47
CA HIS A 164 -1.22 1.46 -7.95
C HIS A 164 -1.42 -0.01 -8.33
N VAL A 165 -0.30 -0.69 -8.56
CA VAL A 165 -0.26 -2.15 -8.61
C VAL A 165 0.81 -2.62 -7.64
N PHE A 166 0.41 -3.33 -6.59
CA PHE A 166 1.29 -3.91 -5.59
C PHE A 166 1.57 -5.37 -5.92
N VAL A 167 2.77 -5.70 -6.40
CA VAL A 167 3.13 -7.08 -6.76
C VAL A 167 3.98 -7.71 -5.67
N SER A 168 3.69 -8.98 -5.37
CA SER A 168 4.44 -9.82 -4.41
C SER A 168 5.44 -10.69 -5.17
N THR A 169 6.72 -10.30 -5.18
CA THR A 169 7.78 -10.93 -5.99
C THR A 169 8.92 -11.52 -5.18
N ASP A 170 9.03 -11.20 -3.90
CA ASP A 170 10.12 -11.68 -3.04
C ASP A 170 10.18 -13.22 -3.05
N PRO A 171 11.37 -13.83 -3.18
CA PRO A 171 11.49 -15.28 -3.31
C PRO A 171 11.15 -16.05 -2.03
N HIS A 172 11.18 -15.39 -0.87
CA HIS A 172 11.13 -16.05 0.44
C HIS A 172 9.95 -15.59 1.30
N GLN A 173 9.45 -14.37 1.11
CA GLN A 173 8.38 -13.80 1.93
C GLN A 173 7.18 -13.32 1.09
N PRO A 174 5.94 -13.43 1.61
CA PRO A 174 4.80 -12.76 1.01
C PRO A 174 4.93 -11.25 1.20
N ARG A 175 4.25 -10.48 0.35
CA ARG A 175 4.08 -9.03 0.57
C ARG A 175 2.91 -8.79 1.51
N VAL A 176 3.05 -7.82 2.41
CA VAL A 176 1.93 -7.29 3.19
C VAL A 176 1.58 -5.89 2.67
N VAL A 177 0.30 -5.57 2.55
CA VAL A 177 -0.18 -4.21 2.28
C VAL A 177 -1.12 -3.82 3.41
N SER A 178 -0.77 -2.79 4.18
CA SER A 178 -1.68 -2.25 5.19
C SER A 178 -2.77 -1.46 4.48
N VAL A 179 -4.02 -1.66 4.88
CA VAL A 179 -5.20 -1.05 4.27
C VAL A 179 -6.12 -0.51 5.33
N GLY A 180 -6.89 0.51 4.95
CA GLY A 180 -7.92 1.08 5.80
C GLY A 180 -9.14 1.48 5.00
N ARG A 181 -10.32 1.36 5.60
CA ARG A 181 -11.53 2.02 5.11
C ARG A 181 -12.03 3.00 6.15
N PHE A 182 -12.13 4.27 5.78
CA PHE A 182 -12.57 5.34 6.66
C PHE A 182 -13.94 5.89 6.24
N TRP A 183 -14.94 5.74 7.08
CA TRP A 183 -16.27 6.32 6.91
C TRP A 183 -16.37 7.63 7.67
N LYS A 184 -16.16 8.76 6.97
CA LYS A 184 -16.14 10.10 7.59
C LYS A 184 -17.42 10.42 8.36
N LYS A 185 -18.60 10.12 7.79
CA LYS A 185 -19.90 10.39 8.45
C LYS A 185 -20.14 9.54 9.70
N LEU A 186 -19.48 8.38 9.77
CA LEU A 186 -19.60 7.45 10.90
C LEU A 186 -18.44 7.58 11.88
N ASN A 187 -17.46 8.45 11.61
CA ASN A 187 -16.27 8.61 12.43
C ASN A 187 -15.59 7.27 12.75
N THR A 188 -15.59 6.34 11.80
CA THR A 188 -15.08 4.98 12.01
C THR A 188 -14.09 4.63 10.92
N ILE A 189 -12.93 4.10 11.30
CA ILE A 189 -11.96 3.50 10.39
C ILE A 189 -11.80 2.01 10.72
N CYS A 190 -11.81 1.15 9.72
CA CYS A 190 -11.40 -0.24 9.88
C CYS A 190 -10.03 -0.46 9.26
N LEU A 191 -9.16 -1.21 9.94
CA LEU A 191 -7.76 -1.41 9.57
C LEU A 191 -7.40 -2.89 9.46
N ALA A 192 -6.65 -3.23 8.42
CA ALA A 192 -6.18 -4.60 8.16
C ALA A 192 -4.84 -4.64 7.44
N ASP A 193 -4.13 -5.75 7.58
CA ASP A 193 -2.97 -6.10 6.78
C ASP A 193 -3.36 -7.21 5.81
N LEU A 194 -3.28 -6.92 4.51
CA LEU A 194 -3.51 -7.92 3.47
C LEU A 194 -2.23 -8.67 3.16
N TRP A 195 -2.20 -9.95 3.52
CA TRP A 195 -1.12 -10.88 3.22
C TRP A 195 -1.27 -11.41 1.79
N LEU A 196 -0.45 -10.88 0.89
CA LEU A 196 -0.48 -11.15 -0.54
C LEU A 196 0.53 -12.27 -0.90
N PRO A 197 0.04 -13.44 -1.35
CA PRO A 197 0.91 -14.54 -1.74
C PRO A 197 1.88 -14.16 -2.85
N ARG A 198 3.04 -14.83 -2.90
CA ARG A 198 4.02 -14.64 -3.97
C ARG A 198 3.38 -14.93 -5.34
N GLY A 199 3.67 -14.09 -6.33
CA GLY A 199 3.14 -14.20 -7.68
C GLY A 199 1.73 -13.63 -7.86
N PHE A 200 1.16 -13.01 -6.82
CA PHE A 200 -0.10 -12.28 -6.89
C PHE A 200 0.17 -10.77 -6.92
N ALA A 201 -0.83 -10.00 -7.36
CA ALA A 201 -0.85 -8.55 -7.26
C ALA A 201 -2.17 -8.02 -6.70
N LEU A 202 -2.12 -6.81 -6.13
CA LEU A 202 -3.28 -6.00 -5.79
C LEU A 202 -3.28 -4.75 -6.66
N TYR A 203 -4.38 -4.54 -7.38
CA TYR A 203 -4.61 -3.30 -8.13
C TYR A 203 -5.47 -2.35 -7.29
N SER A 204 -4.98 -1.13 -7.08
CA SER A 204 -5.74 0.00 -6.57
C SER A 204 -6.08 0.93 -7.73
N PRO A 205 -7.36 1.17 -8.03
CA PRO A 205 -7.74 2.10 -9.08
C PRO A 205 -7.35 3.54 -8.73
N SER A 206 -7.25 4.37 -9.76
CA SER A 206 -7.16 5.82 -9.60
C SER A 206 -8.46 6.34 -8.99
N ARG A 207 -8.36 7.00 -7.83
CA ARG A 207 -9.52 7.58 -7.15
C ARG A 207 -9.40 9.09 -7.26
N GLY A 208 -10.37 9.78 -7.86
CA GLY A 208 -10.31 11.25 -8.00
C GLY A 208 -10.23 11.98 -6.65
N ASP A 209 -10.62 13.24 -6.58
CA ASP A 209 -10.74 13.99 -5.32
C ASP A 209 -11.96 13.52 -4.48
N GLY A 210 -12.01 12.22 -4.16
CA GLY A 210 -13.06 11.52 -3.41
C GLY A 210 -13.19 11.96 -1.95
N MET A 211 -12.67 13.13 -1.58
CA MET A 211 -12.95 13.77 -0.29
C MET A 211 -14.43 14.07 -0.08
N GLN A 212 -15.28 13.93 -1.11
CA GLN A 212 -16.75 13.94 -0.98
C GLN A 212 -17.40 12.55 -0.85
N ALA A 213 -16.65 11.46 -1.04
CA ALA A 213 -17.18 10.10 -0.94
C ALA A 213 -17.60 9.77 0.50
N ASP A 214 -18.60 8.89 0.64
CA ASP A 214 -19.11 8.44 1.95
C ASP A 214 -18.07 7.65 2.76
N PHE A 215 -17.13 7.01 2.05
CA PHE A 215 -15.98 6.34 2.61
C PHE A 215 -14.74 6.55 1.74
N LEU A 216 -13.57 6.39 2.34
CA LEU A 216 -12.27 6.38 1.67
C LEU A 216 -11.64 5.00 1.87
N ASP A 217 -11.16 4.37 0.81
CA ASP A 217 -10.20 3.28 0.99
C ASP A 217 -8.80 3.83 0.86
N LEU A 218 -7.96 3.40 1.78
CA LEU A 218 -6.62 3.85 2.03
C LEU A 218 -5.71 2.61 1.99
N HIS A 219 -4.46 2.79 1.62
CA HIS A 219 -3.47 1.71 1.66
C HIS A 219 -2.11 2.26 2.07
N GLY A 220 -1.16 1.39 2.38
CA GLY A 220 0.17 1.82 2.81
C GLY A 220 1.18 0.72 2.64
N THR A 221 2.32 1.06 2.03
CA THR A 221 3.38 0.11 1.71
C THR A 221 4.55 0.16 2.68
N ARG A 222 4.71 1.23 3.47
CA ARG A 222 5.82 1.35 4.44
C ARG A 222 5.73 0.32 5.56
N ASN A 223 4.51 -0.06 5.93
CA ASN A 223 4.22 -1.11 6.89
C ASN A 223 4.36 -2.53 6.28
N ALA A 224 4.56 -2.66 4.96
CA ALA A 224 4.83 -3.95 4.31
C ALA A 224 6.10 -4.64 4.82
N ALA A 225 7.08 -3.85 5.31
CA ALA A 225 8.30 -4.37 5.93
C ALA A 225 8.05 -5.26 7.15
N LEU A 226 6.85 -5.19 7.73
CA LEU A 226 6.43 -6.04 8.84
C LEU A 226 6.28 -7.51 8.42
N ALA A 227 6.15 -7.80 7.12
CA ALA A 227 6.29 -9.16 6.58
C ALA A 227 7.67 -9.78 6.90
N CYS A 228 8.69 -8.95 7.14
CA CYS A 228 10.02 -9.40 7.54
C CYS A 228 10.10 -9.86 9.01
N TRP A 229 9.19 -9.40 9.89
CA TRP A 229 9.27 -9.66 11.34
C TRP A 229 9.01 -11.10 11.79
N PRO A 230 8.02 -11.84 11.26
CA PRO A 230 7.70 -13.18 11.76
C PRO A 230 8.83 -14.22 11.58
N GLY A 231 9.90 -13.89 10.84
CA GLY A 231 10.94 -14.85 10.51
C GLY A 231 12.35 -14.52 11.01
N LEU A 232 12.72 -13.24 11.21
CA LEU A 232 14.11 -12.74 11.40
C LEU A 232 15.19 -13.30 10.44
N LYS A 233 14.82 -14.19 9.50
CA LYS A 233 15.69 -14.80 8.49
C LYS A 233 16.01 -13.85 7.35
N GLN A 234 15.24 -12.77 7.22
CA GLN A 234 15.40 -11.76 6.20
C GLN A 234 15.21 -10.38 6.82
N ALA A 235 16.13 -9.45 6.54
CA ALA A 235 16.09 -8.09 7.08
C ALA A 235 15.34 -7.11 6.17
N SER A 236 14.95 -7.54 4.97
CA SER A 236 14.29 -6.73 3.96
C SER A 236 13.40 -7.56 3.04
N ILE A 237 12.50 -6.92 2.30
CA ILE A 237 11.64 -7.56 1.31
C ILE A 237 11.68 -6.81 -0.01
N HIS A 238 11.80 -7.54 -1.13
CA HIS A 238 11.72 -6.98 -2.46
C HIS A 238 10.28 -6.90 -2.96
N THR A 239 9.91 -5.74 -3.47
CA THR A 239 8.55 -5.48 -3.96
C THR A 239 8.57 -4.67 -5.25
N HIS A 240 7.51 -4.79 -6.01
CA HIS A 240 7.28 -4.03 -7.23
C HIS A 240 6.00 -3.20 -7.07
N THR A 241 6.07 -1.91 -7.39
CA THR A 241 4.91 -1.02 -7.33
C THR A 241 4.82 -0.18 -8.60
N LEU A 242 3.68 -0.21 -9.30
CA LEU A 242 3.34 0.81 -10.30
C LEU A 242 2.99 2.10 -9.57
N LEU A 243 3.59 3.23 -9.89
CA LEU A 243 3.29 4.52 -9.26
C LEU A 243 3.44 5.68 -10.25
N ARG A 244 2.90 6.86 -9.90
CA ARG A 244 3.12 8.08 -10.67
C ARG A 244 4.36 8.81 -10.15
N VAL A 245 5.26 9.23 -11.05
CA VAL A 245 6.55 9.82 -10.67
C VAL A 245 6.48 11.33 -10.43
N LYS A 246 5.50 12.02 -11.02
CA LYS A 246 5.33 13.48 -10.94
C LYS A 246 3.86 13.88 -11.01
N GLY A 247 3.52 14.96 -10.30
CA GLY A 247 2.24 15.66 -10.47
C GLY A 247 1.00 14.87 -10.06
N GLY A 248 1.14 13.81 -9.27
CA GLY A 248 0.01 13.12 -8.64
C GLY A 248 -0.46 13.87 -7.39
N TYR A 249 -1.76 13.85 -7.14
CA TYR A 249 -2.33 14.26 -5.87
C TYR A 249 -2.06 13.17 -4.83
N PHE A 250 -1.51 13.55 -3.68
CA PHE A 250 -1.37 12.67 -2.53
C PHE A 250 -2.14 13.24 -1.34
N HIS A 251 -2.81 12.37 -0.59
CA HIS A 251 -3.42 12.68 0.68
C HIS A 251 -3.08 11.58 1.68
N TRP A 252 -2.31 11.93 2.68
CA TRP A 252 -1.87 11.04 3.74
C TRP A 252 -2.83 11.06 4.92
N PHE A 253 -3.17 9.89 5.44
CA PHE A 253 -3.97 9.68 6.63
C PHE A 253 -3.11 8.95 7.67
N TRP A 254 -2.87 9.59 8.80
CA TRP A 254 -1.95 9.07 9.81
C TRP A 254 -2.49 9.25 11.22
N ASN A 255 -1.97 8.46 12.16
CA ASN A 255 -2.13 8.72 13.58
C ASN A 255 -0.86 8.35 14.34
N GLY A 256 -0.61 9.06 15.43
CA GLY A 256 0.60 8.88 16.23
C GLY A 256 0.60 7.71 17.19
N LEU A 257 -0.48 6.91 17.29
CA LEU A 257 -0.54 5.78 18.23
C LEU A 257 0.38 4.63 17.78
N PRO A 258 0.89 3.80 18.70
CA PRO A 258 1.58 2.57 18.35
C PRO A 258 0.66 1.66 17.52
N SER A 259 1.13 1.23 16.35
CA SER A 259 0.46 0.20 15.57
C SER A 259 0.96 -1.20 15.89
N ILE A 260 0.05 -2.17 15.88
CA ILE A 260 0.31 -3.59 16.11
C ILE A 260 -0.11 -4.33 14.84
N HIS A 261 0.79 -5.15 14.31
CA HIS A 261 0.60 -5.88 13.06
C HIS A 261 0.85 -7.37 13.32
N PRO A 262 -0.17 -8.12 13.74
CA PRO A 262 -0.03 -9.54 14.05
C PRO A 262 0.35 -10.34 12.79
N PRO A 263 1.11 -11.45 12.95
CA PRO A 263 1.32 -12.38 11.85
C PRO A 263 -0.02 -13.01 11.41
N LEU A 264 -0.08 -13.44 10.16
CA LEU A 264 -1.15 -14.33 9.70
C LEU A 264 -1.06 -15.67 10.44
N THR A 265 -2.10 -16.03 11.18
CA THR A 265 -2.22 -17.30 11.93
C THR A 265 -2.86 -18.40 11.11
#